data_AF-A0A848TKZ1-F1
#
_entry.id   AF-A0A848TKZ1-F1
#
_cell.length_a   1.000
_cell.length_b   1.000
_cell.length_c   1.000
_cell.angle_alpha   90.00
_cell.angle_beta   90.00
_cell.angle_gamma   90.00
#
_symmetry.space_group_name_H-M   'P 1'
#
loop_
_entity.id
_entity.type
_entity.pdbx_description
1 polymer ?
#
loop_
_entity_poly.entity_id
_entity_poly.type
_entity_poly.pdbx_seq_one_letter_code
_entity_poly.pdbx_strand_id
1 'polypeptide(L)'
;MPFPSPTTRYPLPLPDGSTHPGAVFLSAVIDHPRIAVGDYSYAFDFDPPDDWSARLAPYLHPVSAEKLTIGRFCQIANGVRFITASANHRYDGISSFPFAIFDGGAAA
;
A
#
# COMPACT_ATOMS: atom_id res chain seq x y z
N MET A 1 27.81 -2.74 12.19
CA MET A 1 26.60 -3.49 11.79
C MET A 1 26.51 -3.46 10.28
N PRO A 2 26.36 -4.61 9.59
CA PRO A 2 26.09 -4.60 8.15
C PRO A 2 24.76 -3.89 7.88
N PHE A 3 24.64 -3.28 6.70
CA PHE A 3 23.40 -2.66 6.24
C PHE A 3 22.29 -3.73 6.12
N PRO A 4 21.03 -3.45 6.50
CA PRO A 4 19.96 -4.44 6.45
C PRO A 4 19.64 -4.89 5.02
N SER A 5 19.22 -6.15 4.86
CA SER A 5 18.70 -6.69 3.59
C SER A 5 17.43 -5.92 3.16
N PRO A 6 17.14 -5.76 1.85
CA PRO A 6 15.86 -5.25 1.36
C PRO A 6 14.63 -6.02 1.86
N THR A 7 14.83 -7.28 2.27
CA THR A 7 13.79 -8.15 2.80
C THR A 7 13.65 -8.07 4.33
N THR A 8 14.41 -7.20 4.99
CA THR A 8 14.28 -6.96 6.44
C THR A 8 13.03 -6.13 6.73
N ARG A 9 12.08 -6.68 7.50
CA ARG A 9 10.81 -6.02 7.84
C ARG A 9 11.00 -4.68 8.55
N TYR A 10 11.77 -4.63 9.63
CA TYR A 10 12.02 -3.44 10.42
C TYR A 10 13.51 -3.07 10.32
N PRO A 11 13.92 -2.28 9.30
CA PRO A 11 15.33 -2.05 9.01
C PRO A 11 16.00 -0.99 9.89
N LEU A 12 15.23 -0.25 10.70
CA LEU A 12 15.73 0.87 11.50
C LEU A 12 16.10 0.39 12.93
N PRO A 13 17.38 0.20 13.27
CA PRO A 13 17.79 -0.15 14.62
C PRO A 13 17.67 1.04 15.58
N LEU A 14 17.44 0.74 16.86
CA LEU A 14 17.40 1.68 17.97
C LEU A 14 18.63 1.51 18.87
N PRO A 15 18.97 2.52 19.71
CA PRO A 15 20.16 2.47 20.57
C PRO A 15 20.20 1.30 21.56
N ASP A 16 19.03 0.76 21.92
CA ASP A 16 18.87 -0.38 22.82
C ASP A 16 19.01 -1.75 22.12
N GLY A 17 19.26 -1.75 20.81
CA GLY A 17 19.37 -2.96 19.98
C GLY A 17 18.05 -3.47 19.42
N SER A 18 16.91 -2.85 19.77
CA SER A 18 15.62 -3.14 19.14
C SER A 18 15.49 -2.47 17.77
N THR A 19 14.35 -2.65 17.09
CA THR A 19 14.05 -2.02 15.80
C THR A 19 12.79 -1.19 15.86
N HIS A 20 12.76 -0.06 15.15
CA HIS A 20 11.60 0.83 15.13
C HIS A 20 10.44 0.20 14.31
N PRO A 21 9.30 -0.16 14.93
CA PRO A 21 8.21 -0.87 14.25
C PRO A 21 7.47 -0.01 13.23
N GLY A 22 7.51 1.32 13.40
CA GLY A 22 6.90 2.28 12.47
C GLY A 22 7.62 2.39 11.12
N ALA A 23 8.86 1.92 10.99
CA ALA A 23 9.64 2.02 9.76
C ALA A 23 9.79 0.63 9.13
N VAL A 24 9.38 0.48 7.86
CA VAL A 24 9.45 -0.81 7.16
C VAL A 24 10.05 -0.67 5.76
N PHE A 25 10.83 -1.66 5.32
CA PHE A 25 11.08 -1.81 3.89
C PHE A 25 9.83 -2.38 3.22
N LEU A 26 9.35 -1.69 2.18
CA LEU A 26 8.10 -2.01 1.52
C LEU A 26 8.16 -3.34 0.75
N SER A 27 9.32 -3.66 0.16
CA SER A 27 9.56 -4.96 -0.48
C SER A 27 9.50 -6.15 0.49
N ALA A 28 9.61 -5.91 1.81
CA ALA A 28 9.53 -6.95 2.83
C ALA A 28 8.11 -7.17 3.38
N VAL A 29 7.20 -6.20 3.19
CA VAL A 29 5.86 -6.21 3.82
C VAL A 29 4.70 -6.15 2.86
N ILE A 30 4.94 -5.80 1.58
CA ILE A 30 3.88 -5.77 0.56
C ILE A 30 3.92 -7.07 -0.24
N ASP A 31 2.85 -7.84 -0.08
CA ASP A 31 2.53 -9.01 -0.91
C ASP A 31 1.15 -8.80 -1.56
N HIS A 32 1.09 -7.83 -2.49
CA HIS A 32 -0.14 -7.50 -3.21
C HIS A 32 0.09 -7.67 -4.73
N PRO A 33 -0.75 -8.43 -5.47
CA PRO A 33 -0.47 -8.79 -6.87
C PRO A 33 -0.50 -7.59 -7.84
N ARG A 34 -1.03 -6.45 -7.39
CA ARG A 34 -1.08 -5.19 -8.15
C ARG A 34 -0.06 -4.14 -7.70
N ILE A 35 0.79 -4.44 -6.72
CA ILE A 35 1.81 -3.51 -6.23
C ILE A 35 3.19 -4.12 -6.45
N ALA A 36 4.07 -3.39 -7.13
CA ALA A 36 5.48 -3.72 -7.25
C ALA A 36 6.31 -2.64 -6.54
N VAL A 37 7.25 -3.06 -5.71
CA VAL A 37 8.13 -2.13 -4.98
C VAL A 37 9.59 -2.54 -5.15
N GLY A 38 10.42 -1.57 -5.51
CA GLY A 38 11.86 -1.76 -5.58
C GLY A 38 12.52 -1.82 -4.19
N ASP A 39 13.63 -2.54 -4.13
CA ASP A 39 14.48 -2.65 -2.95
C ASP A 39 14.78 -1.32 -2.26
N TYR A 40 14.87 -1.39 -0.93
CA TYR A 40 15.22 -0.29 -0.03
C TYR A 40 14.25 0.91 -0.02
N SER A 41 13.17 0.85 -0.79
CA SER A 41 12.05 1.77 -0.61
C SER A 41 11.35 1.45 0.71
N TYR A 42 11.14 2.47 1.53
CA TYR A 42 10.62 2.31 2.88
C TYR A 42 9.44 3.22 3.13
N ALA A 43 8.60 2.84 4.08
CA ALA A 43 7.55 3.70 4.61
C ALA A 43 7.71 3.89 6.12
N PHE A 44 7.16 4.99 6.60
CA PHE A 44 7.07 5.29 8.02
C PHE A 44 5.62 5.64 8.40
N ASP A 45 5.14 5.12 9.52
CA ASP A 45 3.85 5.51 10.12
C ASP A 45 3.98 5.57 11.65
N PHE A 46 3.31 6.55 12.29
CA PHE A 46 3.25 6.66 13.75
C PHE A 46 2.34 5.58 14.36
N ASP A 47 1.37 5.10 13.59
CA ASP A 47 0.46 4.00 13.92
C ASP A 47 0.62 2.91 12.83
N PRO A 48 1.66 2.06 12.95
CA PRO A 48 1.98 1.09 11.91
C PRO A 48 0.84 0.08 11.72
N PRO A 49 0.36 -0.11 10.47
CA PRO A 49 -0.67 -1.10 10.17
C PRO A 49 -0.11 -2.52 10.15
N ASP A 50 -1.02 -3.50 10.26
CA ASP A 50 -0.72 -4.88 9.89
C ASP A 50 -0.55 -5.03 8.36
N ASP A 51 -1.40 -4.35 7.59
CA ASP A 51 -1.40 -4.35 6.13
C ASP A 51 -0.93 -3.00 5.55
N TRP A 52 0.33 -2.96 5.11
CA TRP A 52 0.93 -1.80 4.47
C TRP A 52 0.40 -1.52 3.06
N SER A 53 -0.09 -2.54 2.36
CA SER A 53 -0.67 -2.38 1.02
C SER A 53 -2.00 -1.62 1.11
N ALA A 54 -2.89 -2.05 2.01
CA ALA A 54 -4.16 -1.36 2.27
C ALA A 54 -3.95 0.03 2.89
N ARG A 55 -2.94 0.19 3.77
CA ARG A 55 -2.59 1.51 4.33
C ARG A 55 -2.14 2.49 3.25
N LEU A 56 -1.32 2.08 2.29
CA LEU A 56 -0.78 2.97 1.26
C LEU A 56 -1.72 3.16 0.07
N ALA A 57 -2.44 2.13 -0.37
CA ALA A 57 -3.29 2.15 -1.55
C ALA A 57 -4.66 1.51 -1.26
N PRO A 58 -5.52 2.16 -0.46
CA PRO A 58 -6.75 1.54 0.08
C PRO A 58 -7.79 1.13 -0.96
N TYR A 59 -7.71 1.67 -2.18
CA TYR A 59 -8.63 1.38 -3.27
C TYR A 59 -8.06 0.40 -4.30
N LEU A 60 -6.82 -0.06 -4.15
CA LEU A 60 -6.21 -0.99 -5.08
C LEU A 60 -6.49 -2.43 -4.62
N HIS A 61 -7.39 -3.11 -5.32
CA HIS A 61 -7.79 -4.48 -4.99
C HIS A 61 -7.04 -5.50 -5.86
N PRO A 62 -6.96 -6.79 -5.47
CA PRO A 62 -6.33 -7.82 -6.29
C PRO A 62 -6.92 -7.94 -7.71
N VAL A 63 -8.23 -7.68 -7.83
CA VAL A 63 -8.98 -7.73 -9.09
C VAL A 63 -8.88 -6.45 -9.93
N SER A 64 -8.33 -5.36 -9.38
CA SER A 64 -8.18 -4.08 -10.09
C SER A 64 -7.36 -4.22 -11.36
N ALA A 65 -7.74 -3.48 -12.40
CA ALA A 65 -7.04 -3.52 -13.68
C ALA A 65 -5.68 -2.79 -13.62
N GLU A 66 -5.62 -1.71 -12.84
CA GLU A 66 -4.43 -0.89 -12.66
C GLU A 66 -3.37 -1.55 -11.77
N LYS A 67 -2.16 -0.97 -11.80
CA LYS A 67 -1.03 -1.37 -10.97
C LYS A 67 -0.37 -0.14 -10.34
N LEU A 68 0.18 -0.31 -9.15
CA LEU A 68 1.06 0.66 -8.50
C LEU A 68 2.50 0.16 -8.56
N THR A 69 3.43 0.98 -9.07
CA THR A 69 4.86 0.66 -9.08
C THR A 69 5.62 1.75 -8.33
N ILE A 70 6.38 1.34 -7.30
CA ILE A 70 7.28 2.20 -6.53
C ILE A 70 8.71 1.80 -6.87
N GLY A 71 9.56 2.77 -7.19
CA GLY A 71 10.96 2.54 -7.53
C GLY A 71 11.81 2.04 -6.36
N ARG A 72 13.14 2.07 -6.51
CA ARG A 72 14.11 1.76 -5.44
C ARG A 72 14.48 3.03 -4.67
N PHE A 73 14.88 2.87 -3.41
CA PHE A 73 15.38 3.95 -2.54
C PHE A 73 14.41 5.13 -2.35
N CYS A 74 13.10 4.89 -2.42
CA CYS A 74 12.09 5.89 -2.11
C CYS A 74 11.81 5.95 -0.61
N GLN A 75 11.51 7.14 -0.10
CA GLN A 75 10.90 7.33 1.22
C GLN A 75 9.42 7.66 1.05
N ILE A 76 8.56 6.92 1.74
CA ILE A 76 7.14 7.22 1.87
C ILE A 76 6.84 7.66 3.30
N ALA A 77 6.49 8.94 3.48
CA ALA A 77 6.24 9.52 4.80
C ALA A 77 4.87 9.10 5.37
N ASN A 78 4.69 9.33 6.68
CA ASN A 78 3.42 9.12 7.36
C ASN A 78 2.26 9.85 6.66
N GLY A 79 1.11 9.19 6.58
CA GLY A 79 -0.11 9.76 6.00
C GLY A 79 -0.21 9.74 4.47
N VAL A 80 0.84 9.35 3.74
CA VAL A 80 0.77 9.22 2.28
C VAL A 80 -0.26 8.17 1.88
N ARG A 81 -1.06 8.50 0.86
CA ARG A 81 -2.03 7.60 0.21
C ARG A 81 -1.92 7.72 -1.31
N PHE A 82 -1.86 6.58 -1.97
CA PHE A 82 -1.99 6.45 -3.42
C PHE A 82 -3.45 6.15 -3.74
N ILE A 83 -4.13 7.09 -4.38
CA ILE A 83 -5.51 6.92 -4.84
C ILE A 83 -5.48 6.36 -6.26
N THR A 84 -6.10 5.21 -6.48
CA THR A 84 -6.10 4.51 -7.78
C THR A 84 -7.45 4.56 -8.47
N ALA A 85 -7.50 4.11 -9.72
CA ALA A 85 -8.68 4.22 -10.58
C ALA A 85 -9.90 3.45 -10.06
N SER A 86 -9.71 2.41 -9.27
CA SER A 86 -10.79 1.65 -8.63
C SER A 86 -11.60 2.46 -7.61
N ALA A 87 -11.13 3.63 -7.17
CA ALA A 87 -11.92 4.57 -6.38
C ALA A 87 -12.96 5.35 -7.22
N ASN A 88 -12.87 5.30 -8.54
CA ASN A 88 -13.73 6.09 -9.42
C ASN A 88 -15.12 5.47 -9.52
N HIS A 89 -16.12 6.34 -9.51
CA HIS A 89 -17.47 5.96 -9.87
C HIS A 89 -17.64 6.00 -11.39
N ARG A 90 -18.56 5.17 -11.88
CA ARG A 90 -19.00 5.23 -13.27
C ARG A 90 -19.68 6.58 -13.56
N TYR A 91 -19.39 7.18 -14.71
CA TYR A 91 -19.86 8.54 -15.07
C TYR A 91 -20.47 8.64 -16.48
N ASP A 92 -20.63 7.52 -17.18
CA ASP A 92 -21.23 7.43 -18.52
C ASP A 92 -22.75 7.11 -18.49
N GLY A 93 -23.35 7.09 -17.30
CA GLY A 93 -24.79 6.84 -17.11
C GLY A 93 -25.56 8.08 -16.68
N ILE A 94 -26.81 7.88 -16.27
CA ILE A 94 -27.70 8.96 -15.78
C ILE A 94 -27.31 9.49 -14.39
N SER A 95 -26.45 8.78 -13.67
CA SER A 95 -25.99 9.12 -12.31
C SER A 95 -24.67 8.41 -12.02
N SER A 96 -23.84 9.03 -11.18
CA SER A 96 -22.64 8.40 -10.59
C SER A 96 -22.93 7.63 -9.30
N PHE A 97 -24.17 7.62 -8.82
CA PHE A 97 -24.54 6.85 -7.63
C PHE A 97 -24.40 5.33 -7.91
N PRO A 98 -23.67 4.58 -7.06
CA PRO A 98 -23.30 3.20 -7.35
C PRO A 98 -24.40 2.22 -6.91
N PHE A 99 -25.60 2.28 -7.50
CA PHE A 99 -26.77 1.49 -7.08
C PHE A 99 -26.46 -0.01 -6.86
N ALA A 100 -25.65 -0.62 -7.73
CA ALA A 100 -25.32 -2.05 -7.70
C ALA A 100 -24.69 -2.54 -6.38
N ILE A 101 -23.99 -1.67 -5.63
CA ILE A 101 -23.36 -2.08 -4.36
C ILE A 101 -24.38 -2.26 -3.23
N PHE A 102 -25.57 -1.66 -3.35
CA PHE A 102 -26.64 -1.74 -2.35
C PHE A 102 -27.68 -2.82 -2.67
N ASP A 103 -27.65 -3.40 -3.87
CA ASP A 103 -28.58 -4.45 -4.34
C ASP A 103 -27.96 -5.86 -4.30
N GLY A 104 -26.91 -6.06 -3.48
CA GLY A 104 -26.28 -7.37 -3.30
C GLY A 104 -25.48 -7.88 -4.51
N GLY A 105 -25.17 -7.02 -5.49
CA GLY A 105 -24.28 -7.36 -6.60
C GLY A 105 -24.89 -8.31 -7.64
N ALA A 106 -26.22 -8.47 -7.66
CA ALA A 106 -26.89 -9.17 -8.76
C ALA A 106 -26.70 -8.36 -10.05
N ALA A 107 -25.72 -8.76 -10.86
CA ALA A 107 -25.67 -8.36 -12.25
C ALA A 107 -26.94 -8.87 -12.94
N ALA A 108 -27.77 -7.94 -13.40
CA ALA A 108 -28.65 -8.19 -14.54
C ALA A 108 -27.81 -8.24 -15.82
#